data_AF-A0A953HT88-F1
#
_entry.id   AF-A0A953HT88-F1
#
_cell.length_a   1.000
_cell.length_b   1.000
_cell.length_c   1.000
_cell.angle_alpha   90.00
_cell.angle_beta   90.00
_cell.angle_gamma   90.00
#
_symmetry.space_group_name_H-M   'P 1'
#
loop_
_entity.id
_entity.type
_entity.pdbx_description
1 polymer ?
#
loop_
_entity_poly.entity_id
_entity_poly.type
_entity_poly.pdbx_seq_one_letter_code
_entity_poly.pdbx_strand_id
1 'polypeptide(L)'
;MAFAAGIQEMLIQSHTGVVHIFPAIPEEWQDASFEDLRAQGAFLVSAERKDGYVASVEVYSEKGWQLRLKNPFGERSFEVSGEYVMDGEVIVVDMVEGEKVQINERKARN
;
A
#
# COMPACT_ATOMS: atom_id res chain seq x y z
N MET A 1 -14.17 14.98 15.77
CA MET A 1 -13.23 14.60 14.69
C MET A 1 -12.22 13.53 15.16
N ALA A 2 -12.62 12.54 15.96
CA ALA A 2 -11.71 11.47 16.43
C ALA A 2 -11.95 10.14 15.69
N PHE A 3 -13.18 9.89 15.24
CA PHE A 3 -13.58 8.67 14.54
C PHE A 3 -12.90 8.52 13.17
N ALA A 4 -12.85 9.59 12.37
CA ALA A 4 -12.23 9.55 11.04
C ALA A 4 -10.71 9.32 11.10
N ALA A 5 -10.03 9.93 12.07
CA ALA A 5 -8.60 9.72 12.29
C ALA A 5 -8.31 8.27 12.75
N GLY A 6 -9.13 7.72 13.64
CA GLY A 6 -9.01 6.32 14.08
C GLY A 6 -9.16 5.32 12.93
N ILE A 7 -10.11 5.54 12.02
CA ILE A 7 -10.26 4.71 10.82
C ILE A 7 -9.05 4.88 9.89
N GLN A 8 -8.57 6.10 9.69
CA GLN A 8 -7.41 6.35 8.83
C GLN A 8 -6.17 5.57 9.31
N GLU A 9 -5.88 5.59 10.61
CA GLU A 9 -4.76 4.84 11.20
C GLU A 9 -4.93 3.31 11.06
N MET A 10 -6.16 2.80 10.90
CA MET A 10 -6.40 1.37 10.63
C MET A 10 -6.18 1.01 9.15
N LEU A 11 -6.33 1.98 8.25
CA LEU A 11 -6.22 1.82 6.79
C LEU A 11 -4.80 2.05 6.29
N ILE A 12 -4.11 3.07 6.81
CA ILE A 12 -2.75 3.42 6.40
C ILE A 12 -1.96 3.96 7.59
N GLN A 13 -0.72 3.49 7.73
CA GLN A 13 0.24 4.05 8.67
C GLN A 13 1.56 4.30 7.95
N SER A 14 2.25 5.37 8.31
CA SER A 14 3.61 5.62 7.86
C SER A 14 4.50 5.89 9.06
N HIS A 15 5.28 4.89 9.46
CA HIS A 15 6.22 5.01 10.57
C HIS A 15 7.64 4.93 10.04
N THR A 16 8.50 5.87 10.45
CA THR A 16 9.92 5.89 10.04
C THR A 16 10.17 5.82 8.52
N GLY A 17 9.25 6.36 7.72
CA GLY A 17 9.35 6.36 6.25
C GLY A 17 8.93 5.05 5.57
N VAL A 18 8.38 4.07 6.30
CA VAL A 18 7.77 2.86 5.72
C VAL A 18 6.25 2.99 5.76
N VAL A 19 5.60 2.77 4.63
CA VAL A 19 4.15 2.76 4.49
C VAL A 19 3.61 1.36 4.78
N HIS A 20 2.56 1.28 5.58
CA HIS A 20 1.84 0.06 5.94
C HIS A 20 0.38 0.20 5.50
N ILE A 21 -0.13 -0.83 4.84
CA ILE A 21 -1.49 -0.86 4.28
C ILE A 21 -2.34 -1.84 5.09
N PHE A 22 -3.53 -1.39 5.51
CA PHE A 22 -4.44 -2.10 6.40
C PHE A 22 -3.77 -2.69 7.66
N PRO A 23 -2.90 -1.94 8.38
CA PRO A 23 -2.11 -2.50 9.48
C PRO A 23 -2.93 -3.06 10.65
N ALA A 24 -4.14 -2.53 10.86
CA ALA A 24 -4.98 -2.87 12.02
C ALA A 24 -6.47 -2.93 11.68
N ILE A 25 -6.81 -3.28 10.44
CA ILE A 25 -8.22 -3.45 10.03
C ILE A 25 -8.84 -4.66 10.77
N PRO A 26 -10.11 -4.62 11.19
CA PRO A 26 -10.74 -5.76 11.86
C PRO A 26 -10.80 -6.97 10.92
N GLU A 27 -10.66 -8.18 11.47
CA GLU A 27 -10.77 -9.42 10.70
C GLU A 27 -12.15 -9.58 10.06
N GLU A 28 -13.20 -9.03 10.67
CA GLU A 28 -14.57 -9.05 10.16
C GLU A 28 -14.73 -8.24 8.85
N TRP A 29 -13.85 -7.28 8.57
CA TRP A 29 -13.92 -6.43 7.40
C TRP A 29 -13.21 -7.08 6.21
N GLN A 30 -13.86 -8.07 5.63
CA GLN A 30 -13.34 -8.85 4.50
C GLN A 30 -13.00 -7.98 3.30
N ASP A 31 -13.90 -7.04 2.97
CA ASP A 31 -13.73 -6.13 1.86
C ASP A 31 -13.61 -4.68 2.36
N ALA A 32 -12.60 -3.98 1.88
CA ALA A 32 -12.37 -2.58 2.21
C ALA A 32 -11.54 -1.90 1.12
N SER A 33 -11.78 -0.62 0.87
CA SER A 33 -10.94 0.17 0.00
C SER A 33 -10.80 1.59 0.52
N PHE A 34 -9.72 2.24 0.10
CA PHE A 34 -9.54 3.67 0.26
C PHE A 34 -8.81 4.24 -0.96
N GLU A 35 -9.01 5.53 -1.17
CA GLU A 35 -8.45 6.25 -2.31
C GLU A 35 -7.73 7.52 -1.84
N ASP A 36 -6.57 7.78 -2.43
CA ASP A 36 -5.77 9.01 -2.28
C ASP A 36 -5.47 9.42 -0.84
N LEU A 37 -5.24 8.45 0.05
CA LEU A 37 -4.78 8.75 1.40
C LEU A 37 -3.29 9.12 1.38
N ARG A 38 -2.97 10.24 2.04
CA ARG A 38 -1.61 10.77 2.04
C ARG A 38 -0.73 10.02 3.02
N ALA A 39 0.41 9.53 2.54
CA ALA A 39 1.45 8.90 3.35
C ALA A 39 2.67 9.81 3.49
N GLN A 40 3.52 9.53 4.48
CA GLN A 40 4.83 10.18 4.59
C GLN A 40 5.61 9.96 3.28
N GLY A 41 6.19 11.04 2.77
CA GLY A 41 6.95 10.99 1.53
C GLY A 41 6.29 11.70 0.34
N ALA A 42 5.21 12.45 0.59
CA ALA A 42 4.39 13.08 -0.46
C ALA A 42 3.85 12.04 -1.46
N PHE A 43 3.36 10.93 -0.92
CA PHE A 43 2.68 9.89 -1.69
C PHE A 43 1.18 9.95 -1.44
N LEU A 44 0.40 9.76 -2.49
CA LEU A 44 -1.01 9.42 -2.40
C LEU A 44 -1.14 7.93 -2.64
N VAL A 45 -1.85 7.26 -1.74
CA VAL A 45 -1.98 5.80 -1.74
C VAL A 45 -3.44 5.43 -1.79
N SER A 46 -3.75 4.49 -2.66
CA SER A 46 -5.05 3.85 -2.78
C SER A 46 -4.84 2.35 -2.63
N ALA A 47 -5.76 1.64 -1.97
CA ALA A 47 -5.64 0.20 -1.82
C ALA A 47 -7.00 -0.48 -1.75
N GLU A 48 -7.02 -1.74 -2.19
CA GLU A 48 -8.19 -2.60 -2.13
C GLU A 48 -7.85 -3.88 -1.36
N ARG A 49 -8.72 -4.23 -0.43
CA ARG A 49 -8.76 -5.51 0.28
C ARG A 49 -10.00 -6.27 -0.17
N LYS A 50 -9.83 -7.54 -0.52
CA LYS A 50 -10.89 -8.48 -0.87
C LYS A 50 -10.71 -9.80 -0.13
N ASP A 51 -11.81 -10.36 0.35
CA ASP A 51 -11.81 -11.66 1.05
C ASP A 51 -10.81 -11.74 2.22
N GLY A 52 -10.55 -10.60 2.88
CA GLY A 52 -9.61 -10.49 3.99
C GLY A 52 -8.16 -10.24 3.59
N TYR A 53 -7.83 -10.11 2.31
CA TYR A 53 -6.46 -9.93 1.81
C TYR A 53 -6.31 -8.73 0.90
N VAL A 54 -5.11 -8.14 0.87
CA VAL A 54 -4.82 -7.02 -0.03
C VAL A 54 -4.77 -7.53 -1.47
N ALA A 55 -5.62 -6.96 -2.32
CA ALA A 55 -5.74 -7.31 -3.73
C ALA A 55 -4.90 -6.36 -4.61
N SER A 56 -4.89 -5.06 -4.27
CA SER A 56 -4.15 -4.05 -5.01
C SER A 56 -3.72 -2.87 -4.13
N VAL A 57 -2.62 -2.24 -4.52
CA VAL A 57 -2.12 -0.98 -3.98
C VAL A 57 -1.68 -0.11 -5.17
N GLU A 58 -2.18 1.12 -5.24
CA GLU A 58 -1.71 2.15 -6.17
C GLU A 58 -1.01 3.25 -5.37
N VAL A 59 0.16 3.67 -5.83
CA VAL A 59 0.91 4.78 -5.24
C VAL A 59 1.22 5.82 -6.30
N TYR A 60 0.85 7.06 -6.03
CA TYR A 60 1.22 8.24 -6.81
C TYR A 60 2.25 9.07 -6.04
N SER A 61 3.36 9.43 -6.69
CA SER A 61 4.39 10.27 -6.09
C SER A 61 4.23 11.74 -6.47
N GLU A 62 4.01 12.61 -5.49
CA GLU A 62 3.95 14.07 -5.70
C GLU A 62 5.34 14.71 -5.79
N LYS A 63 6.42 14.00 -5.41
CA LYS A 63 7.77 14.57 -5.30
C LYS A 63 8.90 13.69 -5.83
N GLY A 64 8.62 12.46 -6.28
CA GLY A 64 9.63 11.56 -6.83
C GLY A 64 10.64 11.07 -5.80
N TRP A 65 10.14 10.67 -4.64
CA TRP A 65 10.98 10.06 -3.60
C TRP A 65 10.91 8.54 -3.68
N GLN A 66 11.86 7.87 -3.04
CA GLN A 66 11.85 6.43 -2.89
C GLN A 66 10.67 6.00 -2.02
N LEU A 67 9.79 5.17 -2.58
CA LEU A 67 8.71 4.51 -1.85
C LEU A 67 9.29 3.32 -1.09
N ARG A 68 8.95 3.22 0.20
CA ARG A 68 9.19 2.02 1.02
C ARG A 68 7.85 1.52 1.53
N LEU A 69 7.37 0.41 0.98
CA LEU A 69 6.09 -0.19 1.32
C LEU A 69 6.30 -1.53 2.02
N LYS A 70 5.81 -1.70 3.25
CA LYS A 70 5.78 -3.01 3.88
C LYS A 70 4.91 -3.94 3.02
N ASN A 71 5.44 -5.09 2.60
CA ASN A 71 4.73 -6.05 1.75
C ASN A 71 3.37 -6.41 2.37
N PRO A 72 2.24 -5.95 1.78
CA PRO A 72 0.92 -6.18 2.33
C PRO A 72 0.32 -7.52 1.88
N PHE A 73 1.00 -8.27 0.98
CA PHE A 73 0.52 -9.53 0.41
C PHE A 73 0.94 -10.75 1.24
N GLY A 74 1.80 -10.59 2.25
CA GLY A 74 2.34 -11.70 3.03
C GLY A 74 3.08 -12.70 2.15
N GLU A 75 2.66 -13.98 2.20
CA GLU A 75 3.23 -15.06 1.40
C GLU A 75 2.70 -15.13 -0.05
N ARG A 76 1.72 -14.30 -0.41
CA ARG A 76 1.11 -14.31 -1.75
C ARG A 76 2.03 -13.65 -2.77
N SER A 77 2.01 -14.20 -3.99
CA SER A 77 2.72 -13.59 -5.11
C SER A 77 2.05 -12.27 -5.50
N PHE A 78 2.86 -11.29 -5.86
CA PHE A 78 2.42 -10.01 -6.39
C PHE A 78 3.25 -9.62 -7.61
N GLU A 79 2.79 -8.59 -8.31
CA GLU A 79 3.51 -7.95 -9.40
C GLU A 79 3.48 -6.43 -9.23
N VAL A 80 4.59 -5.79 -9.60
CA VAL A 80 4.76 -4.33 -9.54
C VAL A 80 4.89 -3.84 -10.99
N SER A 81 4.22 -2.75 -11.33
CA SER A 81 4.23 -2.19 -12.69
C SER A 81 5.56 -1.52 -13.09
N GLY A 82 6.50 -1.38 -12.16
CA GLY A 82 7.82 -0.76 -12.36
C GLY A 82 8.95 -1.58 -11.74
N GLU A 83 10.17 -1.05 -11.80
CA GLU A 83 11.34 -1.66 -11.17
C GLU A 83 11.23 -1.56 -9.65
N TYR A 84 11.54 -2.65 -8.95
CA TYR A 84 11.51 -2.69 -7.50
C TYR A 84 12.62 -3.58 -6.96
N VAL A 85 12.99 -3.33 -5.71
CA VAL A 85 13.88 -4.18 -4.93
C VAL A 85 13.22 -4.57 -3.62
N MET A 86 13.53 -5.76 -3.13
CA MET A 86 13.06 -6.22 -1.82
C MET A 86 14.15 -5.95 -0.76
N ASP A 87 13.80 -5.17 0.25
CA ASP A 87 14.59 -4.97 1.48
C ASP A 87 13.92 -5.75 2.63
N GLY A 88 14.21 -7.05 2.69
CA GLY A 88 13.50 -7.98 3.58
C GLY A 88 12.03 -8.12 3.18
N GLU A 89 11.13 -7.65 4.05
CA GLU A 89 9.67 -7.62 3.82
C GLU A 89 9.18 -6.26 3.31
N VAL A 90 10.08 -5.37 2.88
CA VAL A 90 9.75 -4.04 2.35
C VAL A 90 9.99 -4.02 0.85
N ILE A 91 8.96 -3.66 0.09
CA ILE A 91 9.03 -3.36 -1.33
C ILE A 91 9.55 -1.93 -1.47
N VAL A 92 10.68 -1.77 -2.15
CA VAL A 92 11.30 -0.47 -2.38
C VAL A 92 11.22 -0.15 -3.87
N VAL A 93 10.66 1.02 -4.19
CA VAL A 93 10.50 1.50 -5.57
C VAL A 93 11.07 2.92 -5.65
N ASP A 94 12.02 3.13 -6.54
CA ASP A 94 12.51 4.47 -6.84
C ASP A 94 11.53 5.13 -7.81
N MET A 95 10.78 6.11 -7.31
CA MET A 95 9.75 6.81 -8.09
C MET A 95 10.22 8.19 -8.55
N VAL A 96 9.64 8.70 -9.63
CA VAL A 96 9.79 10.10 -10.08
C VAL A 96 8.53 10.93 -9.83
N GLU A 97 8.66 12.25 -9.83
CA GLU A 97 7.52 13.16 -9.60
C GLU A 97 6.45 12.96 -10.69
N GLY A 98 5.21 12.74 -10.26
CA GLY A 98 4.09 12.45 -11.14
C GLY A 98 3.92 10.98 -11.54
N GLU A 99 4.81 10.10 -11.08
CA GLU A 99 4.73 8.67 -11.40
C GLU A 99 3.63 7.96 -10.60
N LYS A 100 2.99 6.99 -11.26
CA LYS A 100 2.07 6.03 -10.64
C LYS A 100 2.64 4.62 -10.73
N VAL A 101 2.69 3.95 -9.59
CA VAL A 101 3.09 2.53 -9.49
C VAL A 101 1.90 1.73 -8.97
N GLN A 102 1.62 0.63 -9.64
CA GLN A 102 0.58 -0.33 -9.24
C GLN A 102 1.23 -1.62 -8.77
N ILE A 103 0.75 -2.12 -7.64
CA ILE A 103 1.18 -3.37 -7.04
C ILE A 103 -0.04 -4.23 -6.84
N ASN A 104 -0.12 -5.35 -7.55
CA ASN A 104 -1.29 -6.20 -7.58
C ASN A 104 -0.94 -7.61 -7.10
N GLU A 105 -1.87 -8.23 -6.37
CA GLU A 105 -1.78 -9.66 -6.10
C GLU A 105 -1.79 -10.42 -7.44
N ARG A 106 -0.75 -11.22 -7.66
CA ARG A 106 -0.70 -12.13 -8.80
C ARG A 106 -1.55 -13.33 -8.46
N LYS A 107 -2.77 -13.36 -9.01
CA LYS A 107 -3.62 -14.55 -8.96
C LYS A 107 -3.02 -15.62 -9.87
N ALA A 108 -2.69 -16.77 -9.30
CA ALA A 108 -2.32 -17.94 -10.10
C ALA A 108 -3.48 -18.23 -11.06
N ARG A 109 -3.24 -18.12 -12.36
CA ARG A 109 -4.20 -18.57 -13.38
C ARG A 109 -4.32 -20.08 -13.22
N ASN A 110 -5.49 -20.52 -12.77
CA ASN A 110 -5.88 -21.92 -12.70
C ASN A 110 -6.09 -22.50 -14.10
#